data_AF-W5PKB9-F1
#
_entry.id   AF-W5PKB9-F1
#
_cell.length_a   1.000
_cell.length_b   1.000
_cell.length_c   1.000
_cell.angle_alpha   90.00
_cell.angle_beta   90.00
_cell.angle_gamma   90.00
#
_symmetry.space_group_name_H-M   'P 1'
#
loop_
_entity.id
_entity.type
_entity.pdbx_description
1 polymer ?
#
loop_
_entity_poly.entity_id
_entity_poly.type
_entity_poly.pdbx_seq_one_letter_code
_entity_poly.pdbx_strand_id
1 'polypeptide(L)'
;GGGELANRSRAELVDLVQWTDLILFDYLTANFDRLVSNLFSLQWDPRVMHRATSNLHRGPGGALVFLDNEAGLVHGYRVAGMWDKYNEPLLQSVCVFRERTARRVLELHRGQDAAARLLRLYQHHEPRFPELAALADPHAQLLQRRLDFLAKHILHCKAKYGRR
;
A
#
# COMPACT_ATOMS: atom_id res chain seq x y z
N GLY A 1 3.19 22.26 4.96
CA GLY A 1 2.38 21.08 5.37
C GLY A 1 1.00 21.43 5.92
N GLY A 2 0.15 22.10 5.13
CA GLY A 2 -1.23 22.44 5.48
C GLY A 2 -1.75 23.53 4.53
N GLY A 3 -0.98 24.61 4.38
CA GLY A 3 -1.24 25.66 3.37
C GLY A 3 -1.06 25.18 1.92
N GLU A 4 -0.15 24.23 1.67
CA GLU A 4 0.05 23.65 0.32
C GLU A 4 -1.10 22.75 -0.16
N LEU A 5 -1.90 22.18 0.75
CA LEU A 5 -3.08 21.38 0.37
C LEU A 5 -4.30 22.28 0.16
N ALA A 6 -4.42 23.38 0.91
CA ALA A 6 -5.52 24.34 0.80
C ALA A 6 -5.60 25.02 -0.58
N ASN A 7 -4.47 25.14 -1.28
CA ASN A 7 -4.38 25.75 -2.61
C ASN A 7 -4.50 24.72 -3.77
N ARG A 8 -4.79 23.45 -3.48
CA ARG A 8 -4.92 22.41 -4.51
C ARG A 8 -6.36 22.29 -4.97
N SER A 9 -6.51 22.04 -6.27
CA SER A 9 -7.80 21.68 -6.85
C SER A 9 -8.28 20.34 -6.28
N ARG A 10 -9.60 20.12 -6.34
CA ARG A 10 -10.20 18.82 -5.97
C ARG A 10 -9.59 17.66 -6.76
N ALA A 11 -9.27 17.87 -8.04
CA ALA A 11 -8.68 16.85 -8.89
C ALA A 11 -7.27 16.44 -8.40
N GLU A 12 -6.42 17.42 -8.06
CA GLU A 12 -5.10 17.17 -7.49
C GLU A 12 -5.19 16.44 -6.14
N LEU A 13 -6.15 16.80 -5.27
CA LEU A 13 -6.36 16.12 -3.99
C LEU A 13 -6.84 14.69 -4.17
N VAL A 14 -7.74 14.45 -5.13
CA VAL A 14 -8.19 13.09 -5.49
C VAL A 14 -7.01 12.28 -6.00
N ASP A 15 -6.18 12.83 -6.88
CA ASP A 15 -5.00 12.13 -7.40
C ASP A 15 -4.02 11.78 -6.28
N LEU A 16 -3.71 12.73 -5.41
CA LEU A 16 -2.83 12.51 -4.26
C LEU A 16 -3.33 11.36 -3.38
N VAL A 17 -4.62 11.35 -3.04
CA VAL A 17 -5.21 10.30 -2.19
C VAL A 17 -5.21 8.93 -2.88
N GLN A 18 -5.37 8.88 -4.21
CA GLN A 18 -5.25 7.63 -4.95
C GLN A 18 -3.83 7.08 -4.92
N TRP A 19 -2.82 7.94 -5.08
CA TRP A 19 -1.42 7.56 -4.96
C TRP A 19 -1.06 7.09 -3.56
N THR A 20 -1.57 7.74 -2.51
CA THR A 20 -1.31 7.28 -1.14
C THR A 20 -1.99 5.95 -0.85
N ASP A 21 -3.20 5.70 -1.35
CA ASP A 21 -3.82 4.38 -1.26
C ASP A 21 -3.02 3.30 -2.00
N LEU A 22 -2.43 3.61 -3.16
CA LEU A 22 -1.51 2.69 -3.85
C LEU A 22 -0.28 2.37 -2.98
N ILE A 23 0.40 3.40 -2.45
CA ILE A 23 1.58 3.22 -1.59
C ILE A 23 1.25 2.34 -0.38
N LEU A 24 0.08 2.56 0.24
CA LEU A 24 -0.40 1.76 1.36
C LEU A 24 -0.64 0.30 0.97
N PHE A 25 -1.28 0.08 -0.19
CA PHE A 25 -1.57 -1.24 -0.71
C PHE A 25 -0.30 -2.02 -1.07
N ASP A 26 0.62 -1.38 -1.80
CA ASP A 26 1.90 -1.97 -2.20
C ASP A 26 2.75 -2.26 -0.96
N TYR A 27 2.77 -1.37 0.03
CA TYR A 27 3.47 -1.61 1.29
C TYR A 27 2.92 -2.83 2.03
N LEU A 28 1.59 -2.93 2.21
CA LEU A 28 0.97 -4.05 2.93
C LEU A 28 1.22 -5.39 2.22
N THR A 29 1.15 -5.39 0.89
CA THR A 29 1.37 -6.59 0.08
C THR A 29 2.84 -6.84 -0.24
N ALA A 30 3.75 -5.92 0.11
CA ALA A 30 5.14 -5.91 -0.35
C ALA A 30 5.28 -6.00 -1.87
N ASN A 31 4.35 -5.41 -2.62
CA ASN A 31 4.45 -5.37 -4.08
C ASN A 31 5.67 -4.52 -4.48
N PHE A 32 6.61 -5.13 -5.19
CA PHE A 32 7.85 -4.48 -5.62
C PHE A 32 7.82 -4.07 -7.10
N ASP A 33 6.85 -4.53 -7.89
CA ASP A 33 6.83 -4.34 -9.35
C ASP A 33 5.98 -3.14 -9.79
N ARG A 34 6.10 -2.04 -9.04
CA ARG A 34 5.40 -0.77 -9.29
C ARG A 34 6.27 0.43 -8.93
N LEU A 35 5.97 1.11 -7.81
CA LEU A 35 6.69 2.30 -7.38
C LEU A 35 8.10 1.95 -6.92
N VAL A 36 8.26 0.83 -6.21
CA VAL A 36 9.55 0.41 -5.68
C VAL A 36 10.55 0.03 -6.77
N SER A 37 10.12 -0.63 -7.85
CA SER A 37 11.00 -0.89 -9.00
C SER A 37 11.46 0.42 -9.66
N ASN A 38 10.58 1.40 -9.82
CA ASN A 38 10.97 2.74 -10.28
C ASN A 38 11.99 3.41 -9.33
N LEU A 39 11.77 3.35 -8.01
CA LEU A 39 12.71 3.88 -7.02
C LEU A 39 14.07 3.19 -7.08
N PHE A 40 14.10 1.88 -7.27
CA PHE A 40 15.33 1.13 -7.48
C PHE A 40 16.04 1.57 -8.75
N SER A 41 15.32 1.76 -9.85
CA SER A 41 15.89 2.18 -11.14
C SER A 41 16.46 3.60 -11.14
N LEU A 42 16.11 4.46 -10.18
CA LEU A 42 16.67 5.82 -10.06
C LEU A 42 18.19 5.85 -9.95
N GLN A 43 18.80 4.79 -9.40
CA GLN A 43 20.26 4.70 -9.28
C GLN A 43 20.96 4.62 -10.66
N TRP A 44 20.22 4.26 -11.72
CA TRP A 44 20.73 4.10 -13.09
C TRP A 44 20.14 5.12 -14.07
N ASP A 45 18.86 5.49 -13.92
CA ASP A 45 18.19 6.47 -14.79
C ASP A 45 17.36 7.46 -13.97
N PRO A 46 17.80 8.74 -13.84
CA PRO A 46 17.06 9.74 -13.06
C PRO A 46 15.69 10.08 -13.67
N ARG A 47 15.45 9.72 -14.93
CA ARG A 47 14.19 10.01 -15.63
C ARG A 47 13.12 8.95 -15.39
N VAL A 48 13.42 7.85 -14.69
CA VAL A 48 12.45 6.76 -14.49
C VAL A 48 11.19 7.24 -13.77
N MET A 49 11.29 8.25 -12.90
CA MET A 49 10.13 8.84 -12.22
C MET A 49 9.22 9.68 -13.14
N HIS A 50 9.66 10.01 -14.36
CA HIS A 50 8.84 10.67 -15.38
C HIS A 50 8.14 9.67 -16.31
N ARG A 51 8.47 8.38 -16.21
CA ARG A 51 7.84 7.32 -16.99
C ARG A 51 6.56 6.85 -16.29
N ALA A 52 5.72 6.15 -17.04
CA ALA A 52 4.60 5.44 -16.45
C ALA A 52 5.10 4.40 -15.43
N THR A 53 4.43 4.29 -14.29
CA THR A 53 4.66 3.23 -13.31
C THR A 53 4.18 1.90 -13.90
N SER A 54 5.00 0.84 -13.78
CA SER A 54 4.60 -0.51 -14.18
C SER A 54 3.30 -0.93 -13.51
N ASN A 55 2.49 -1.75 -14.19
CA ASN A 55 1.28 -2.38 -13.64
C ASN A 55 0.24 -1.40 -13.05
N LEU A 56 0.28 -0.14 -13.49
CA LEU A 56 -0.60 0.93 -13.07
C LEU A 56 -1.22 1.61 -14.29
N HIS A 57 -2.55 1.63 -14.35
CA HIS A 57 -3.29 2.29 -15.41
C HIS A 57 -4.20 3.39 -14.87
N ARG A 58 -4.52 4.39 -15.70
CA ARG A 58 -5.55 5.40 -15.41
C ARG A 58 -6.80 5.09 -16.21
N GLY A 59 -7.85 4.64 -15.53
CA GLY A 59 -9.13 4.35 -16.16
C GLY A 59 -9.92 5.61 -16.55
N PRO A 60 -11.06 5.43 -17.24
CA PRO A 60 -11.98 6.52 -17.55
C PRO A 60 -12.39 7.26 -16.27
N GLY A 61 -12.27 8.58 -16.27
CA GLY A 61 -12.53 9.41 -15.07
C GLY A 61 -11.34 9.57 -14.11
N GLY A 62 -10.15 9.08 -14.47
CA GLY A 62 -8.91 9.36 -13.75
C GLY A 62 -8.62 8.44 -12.56
N ALA A 63 -9.38 7.35 -12.41
CA ALA A 63 -9.17 6.36 -11.37
C ALA A 63 -7.88 5.55 -11.62
N LEU A 64 -7.05 5.37 -10.59
CA LEU A 64 -5.92 4.45 -10.67
C LEU A 64 -6.43 3.00 -10.61
N VAL A 65 -6.03 2.19 -11.59
CA VAL A 65 -6.36 0.77 -11.70
C VAL A 65 -5.09 -0.03 -11.46
N PHE A 66 -5.17 -0.93 -10.48
CA PHE A 66 -4.04 -1.72 -10.02
C PHE A 66 -4.04 -3.07 -10.74
N LEU A 67 -3.24 -3.17 -11.80
CA LEU A 67 -3.10 -4.37 -12.63
C LEU A 67 -1.98 -5.27 -12.09
N ASP A 68 -2.02 -6.55 -12.44
CA ASP A 68 -0.91 -7.48 -12.18
C ASP A 68 -0.30 -7.39 -10.76
N ASN A 69 -1.08 -7.86 -9.77
CA ASN A 69 -0.69 -7.79 -8.36
C ASN A 69 0.04 -9.06 -7.88
N GLU A 70 0.51 -9.89 -8.81
CA GLU A 70 1.14 -11.18 -8.48
C GLU A 70 2.46 -11.01 -7.74
N ALA A 71 3.18 -9.90 -7.96
CA ALA A 71 4.41 -9.55 -7.26
C ALA A 71 4.19 -9.17 -5.77
N GLY A 72 2.94 -9.14 -5.28
CA GLY A 72 2.60 -8.95 -3.88
C GLY A 72 2.43 -10.26 -3.09
N LEU A 73 2.03 -10.11 -1.82
CA LEU A 73 1.75 -11.18 -0.86
C LEU A 73 2.83 -12.26 -0.84
N VAL A 74 2.51 -13.49 -1.25
CA VAL A 74 3.45 -14.63 -1.17
C VAL A 74 4.75 -14.34 -1.93
N HIS A 75 4.67 -13.76 -3.13
CA HIS A 75 5.86 -13.44 -3.91
C HIS A 75 6.62 -12.26 -3.29
N GLY A 76 5.93 -11.16 -2.99
CA GLY A 76 6.53 -9.98 -2.36
C GLY A 76 7.18 -10.29 -1.00
N TYR A 77 6.54 -11.10 -0.16
CA TYR A 77 7.02 -11.45 1.16
C TYR A 77 8.28 -12.33 1.15
N ARG A 78 8.44 -13.19 0.14
CA ARG A 78 9.68 -13.97 -0.03
C ARG A 78 10.90 -13.10 -0.27
N VAL A 79 10.72 -11.94 -0.88
CA VAL A 79 11.81 -11.00 -1.22
C VAL A 79 11.74 -9.69 -0.42
N ALA A 80 10.88 -9.62 0.61
CA ALA A 80 10.63 -8.41 1.38
C ALA A 80 11.92 -7.76 1.90
N GLY A 81 12.87 -8.56 2.42
CA GLY A 81 14.15 -8.05 2.92
C GLY A 81 15.01 -7.31 1.88
N MET A 82 14.83 -7.59 0.59
CA MET A 82 15.52 -6.89 -0.49
C MET A 82 14.89 -5.51 -0.79
N TRP A 83 13.56 -5.43 -0.68
CA TRP A 83 12.77 -4.31 -1.19
C TRP A 83 12.26 -3.37 -0.09
N ASP A 84 12.27 -3.78 1.19
CA ASP A 84 11.76 -2.97 2.30
C ASP A 84 12.55 -1.68 2.52
N LYS A 85 13.83 -1.66 2.15
CA LYS A 85 14.64 -0.44 2.10
C LYS A 85 14.11 0.65 1.15
N TYR A 86 13.16 0.31 0.27
CA TYR A 86 12.43 1.25 -0.59
C TYR A 86 10.96 1.41 -0.17
N ASN A 87 10.28 0.30 0.16
CA ASN A 87 8.88 0.30 0.57
C ASN A 87 8.62 1.13 1.83
N GLU A 88 9.44 0.96 2.88
CA GLU A 88 9.25 1.67 4.15
C GLU A 88 9.48 3.18 4.03
N PRO A 89 10.59 3.66 3.42
CA PRO A 89 10.78 5.10 3.22
C PRO A 89 9.69 5.72 2.34
N LEU A 90 9.22 5.02 1.31
CA LEU A 90 8.13 5.49 0.46
C LEU A 90 6.84 5.67 1.27
N LEU A 91 6.48 4.70 2.11
CA LEU A 91 5.33 4.84 3.03
C LEU A 91 5.52 6.02 4.00
N GLN A 92 6.71 6.15 4.59
CA GLN A 92 7.00 7.22 5.54
C GLN A 92 7.00 8.62 4.92
N SER A 93 7.17 8.72 3.60
CA SER A 93 7.13 10.00 2.87
C SER A 93 5.73 10.62 2.77
N VAL A 94 4.67 9.86 3.05
CA VAL A 94 3.28 10.33 2.93
C VAL A 94 2.58 10.41 4.29
N CYS A 95 1.82 11.49 4.51
CA CYS A 95 0.97 11.69 5.70
C CYS A 95 -0.45 12.17 5.35
N VAL A 96 -0.91 11.86 4.13
CA VAL A 96 -2.27 12.15 3.66
C VAL A 96 -2.93 10.83 3.31
N PHE A 97 -4.05 10.52 3.97
CA PHE A 97 -4.73 9.24 3.82
C PHE A 97 -6.21 9.47 3.59
N ARG A 98 -6.84 8.64 2.74
CA ARG A 98 -8.29 8.61 2.66
C ARG A 98 -8.86 8.21 4.02
N GLU A 99 -9.82 8.97 4.53
CA GLU A 99 -10.41 8.72 5.86
C GLU A 99 -10.92 7.28 6.00
N ARG A 100 -11.64 6.77 4.99
CA ARG A 100 -12.12 5.39 4.97
C ARG A 100 -10.99 4.37 5.04
N THR A 101 -9.89 4.57 4.29
CA THR A 101 -8.72 3.68 4.31
C THR A 101 -8.06 3.69 5.68
N ALA A 102 -7.78 4.88 6.22
CA ALA A 102 -7.16 5.03 7.54
C ALA A 102 -8.00 4.37 8.64
N ARG A 103 -9.31 4.60 8.65
CA ARG A 103 -10.23 3.96 9.59
C ARG A 103 -10.16 2.44 9.48
N ARG A 104 -10.19 1.89 8.27
CA ARG A 104 -10.16 0.44 8.05
C ARG A 104 -8.83 -0.20 8.49
N VAL A 105 -7.70 0.47 8.23
CA VAL A 105 -6.39 0.04 8.73
C VAL A 105 -6.39 -0.01 10.25
N LEU A 106 -6.89 1.02 10.93
CA LEU A 106 -6.95 1.08 12.39
C LEU A 106 -7.90 0.03 12.99
N GLU A 107 -8.98 -0.32 12.29
CA GLU A 107 -9.87 -1.43 12.67
C GLU A 107 -9.16 -2.78 12.57
N LEU A 108 -8.48 -3.04 11.45
CA LEU A 108 -7.74 -4.28 11.25
C LEU A 108 -6.58 -4.41 12.26
N HIS A 109 -5.88 -3.31 12.53
CA HIS A 109 -4.81 -3.29 13.53
C HIS A 109 -5.34 -3.62 14.92
N ARG A 110 -6.49 -3.05 15.32
CA ARG A 110 -7.12 -3.38 16.61
C ARG A 110 -7.55 -4.85 16.71
N GLY A 111 -7.99 -5.44 15.60
CA GLY A 111 -8.45 -6.84 15.57
C GLY A 111 -7.34 -7.87 15.72
N GLN A 112 -6.09 -7.53 15.35
CA GLN A 112 -4.94 -8.45 15.35
C GLN A 112 -5.22 -9.79 14.62
N ASP A 113 -6.14 -9.76 13.65
CA ASP A 113 -6.66 -10.93 12.96
C ASP A 113 -6.62 -10.75 11.43
N ALA A 114 -5.67 -9.95 10.92
CA ALA A 114 -5.61 -9.57 9.51
C ALA A 114 -5.54 -10.79 8.58
N ALA A 115 -4.67 -11.76 8.89
CA ALA A 115 -4.53 -12.98 8.10
C ALA A 115 -5.81 -13.84 8.16
N ALA A 116 -6.46 -13.94 9.31
CA ALA A 116 -7.71 -14.68 9.44
C ALA A 116 -8.86 -14.04 8.65
N ARG A 117 -8.94 -12.70 8.63
CA ARG A 117 -9.89 -11.96 7.78
C ARG A 117 -9.62 -12.18 6.30
N LEU A 118 -8.36 -12.11 5.89
CA LEU A 118 -7.96 -12.36 4.51
C LEU A 118 -8.30 -13.79 4.10
N LEU A 119 -8.01 -14.77 4.96
CA LEU A 119 -8.36 -16.17 4.72
C LEU A 119 -9.86 -16.36 4.53
N ARG A 120 -10.71 -15.74 5.38
CA ARG A 120 -12.17 -15.80 5.23
C ARG A 120 -12.64 -15.20 3.91
N LEU A 121 -12.07 -14.07 3.49
CA LEU A 121 -12.38 -13.47 2.19
C LEU A 121 -11.96 -14.39 1.05
N TYR A 122 -10.78 -14.99 1.13
CA TYR A 122 -10.26 -15.89 0.10
C TYR A 122 -11.14 -17.14 -0.03
N GLN A 123 -11.46 -17.80 1.09
CA GLN A 123 -12.36 -18.94 1.13
C GLN A 123 -13.76 -18.63 0.58
N HIS A 124 -14.27 -17.43 0.84
CA HIS A 124 -15.61 -17.03 0.41
C HIS A 124 -15.66 -16.65 -1.09
N HIS A 125 -14.57 -16.08 -1.63
CA HIS A 125 -14.56 -15.52 -2.98
C HIS A 125 -13.82 -16.37 -4.02
N GLU A 126 -13.02 -17.37 -3.61
CA GLU A 126 -12.33 -18.29 -4.50
C GLU A 126 -12.95 -19.69 -4.42
N PRO A 127 -13.79 -20.09 -5.41
CA PRO A 127 -14.41 -21.41 -5.43
C PRO A 127 -13.41 -22.57 -5.39
N ARG A 128 -12.19 -22.36 -5.91
CA ARG A 128 -11.13 -23.38 -5.93
C ARG A 128 -10.23 -23.32 -4.70
N PHE A 129 -10.60 -22.59 -3.65
CA PHE A 129 -9.82 -22.52 -2.42
C PHE A 129 -9.42 -23.90 -1.87
N PRO A 130 -10.25 -24.97 -1.91
CA PRO A 130 -9.83 -26.30 -1.46
C PRO A 130 -8.60 -26.88 -2.18
N GLU A 131 -8.28 -26.38 -3.38
CA GLU A 131 -7.11 -26.76 -4.18
C GLU A 131 -5.92 -25.80 -3.98
N LEU A 132 -6.11 -24.73 -3.22
CA LEU A 132 -5.15 -23.65 -3.02
C LEU A 132 -4.68 -23.60 -1.56
N ALA A 133 -3.54 -22.97 -1.33
CA ALA A 133 -2.97 -22.84 0.00
C ALA A 133 -3.35 -21.51 0.66
N ALA A 134 -3.57 -21.54 1.97
CA ALA A 134 -3.57 -20.34 2.78
C ALA A 134 -2.16 -19.70 2.82
N LEU A 135 -2.08 -18.45 3.27
CA LEU A 135 -0.79 -17.85 3.61
C LEU A 135 -0.10 -18.69 4.69
N ALA A 136 1.16 -19.07 4.46
CA ALA A 136 1.98 -19.70 5.49
C ALA A 136 2.15 -18.78 6.71
N ASP A 137 2.33 -19.36 7.90
CA ASP A 137 2.40 -18.61 9.16
C ASP A 137 3.42 -17.45 9.15
N PRO A 138 4.64 -17.59 8.60
CA PRO A 138 5.57 -16.46 8.54
C PRO A 138 5.04 -15.28 7.71
N HIS A 139 4.31 -15.57 6.63
CA HIS A 139 3.68 -14.57 5.76
C HIS A 139 2.47 -13.94 6.44
N ALA A 140 1.65 -14.74 7.14
CA ALA A 140 0.53 -14.23 7.93
C ALA A 140 1.00 -13.28 9.04
N GLN A 141 2.07 -13.64 9.75
CA GLN A 141 2.68 -12.77 10.77
C GLN A 141 3.30 -11.51 10.15
N LEU A 142 3.92 -11.61 8.97
CA LEU A 142 4.47 -10.45 8.27
C LEU A 142 3.36 -9.46 7.86
N LEU A 143 2.23 -9.95 7.33
CA LEU A 143 1.07 -9.11 7.03
C LEU A 143 0.61 -8.33 8.27
N GLN A 144 0.51 -9.00 9.41
CA GLN A 144 0.12 -8.35 10.66
C GLN A 144 1.15 -7.30 11.10
N ARG A 145 2.45 -7.61 11.06
CA ARG A 145 3.52 -6.64 11.41
C ARG A 145 3.50 -5.40 10.52
N ARG A 146 3.32 -5.58 9.20
CA ARG A 146 3.19 -4.46 8.25
C ARG A 146 1.97 -3.61 8.56
N LEU A 147 0.84 -4.25 8.85
CA LEU A 147 -0.37 -3.54 9.25
C LEU A 147 -0.17 -2.73 10.54
N ASP A 148 0.54 -3.28 11.53
CA ASP A 148 0.87 -2.58 12.77
C ASP A 148 1.78 -1.37 12.53
N PHE A 149 2.79 -1.52 11.67
CA PHE A 149 3.65 -0.40 11.27
C PHE A 149 2.85 0.70 10.58
N LEU A 150 2.00 0.34 9.61
CA LEU A 150 1.17 1.30 8.89
C LEU A 150 0.19 2.02 9.84
N ALA A 151 -0.44 1.29 10.76
CA ALA A 151 -1.33 1.89 11.76
C ALA A 151 -0.60 2.89 12.66
N LYS A 152 0.60 2.54 13.14
CA LYS A 152 1.47 3.44 13.92
C LYS A 152 1.84 4.69 13.11
N HIS A 153 2.17 4.54 11.83
CA HIS A 153 2.48 5.66 10.94
C HIS A 153 1.28 6.60 10.76
N ILE A 154 0.09 6.05 10.49
CA ILE A 154 -1.15 6.83 10.39
C ILE A 154 -1.43 7.61 11.68
N LEU A 155 -1.29 6.96 12.85
CA LEU A 155 -1.48 7.62 14.14
C LEU A 155 -0.43 8.70 14.39
N HIS A 156 0.83 8.47 14.03
CA HIS A 156 1.89 9.46 14.10
C HIS A 156 1.58 10.69 13.24
N CYS A 157 1.24 10.50 11.97
CA CYS A 157 0.83 11.59 11.08
C CYS A 157 -0.38 12.36 11.63
N LYS A 158 -1.39 11.66 12.16
CA LYS A 158 -2.56 12.29 12.77
C LYS A 158 -2.18 13.12 13.99
N ALA A 159 -1.32 12.63 14.87
CA ALA A 159 -0.87 13.36 16.05
C ALA A 159 -0.04 14.61 15.66
N LYS A 160 0.78 14.50 14.62
CA LYS A 160 1.69 15.56 14.16
C LYS A 160 0.99 16.64 13.34
N TYR A 161 0.05 16.26 12.48
CA TYR A 161 -0.55 17.16 11.48
C TYR A 161 -2.07 17.33 11.62
N GLY A 162 -2.76 16.48 12.39
CA GLY A 162 -4.23 16.49 12.52
C GLY A 162 -4.79 17.56 13.44
N ARG A 163 -3.95 18.41 14.04
CA ARG A 163 -4.38 19.64 14.74
C ARG A 163 -4.28 20.82 13.78
N ARG A 164 -5.19 20.89 12.81
CA ARG A 164 -5.54 22.09 12.04
C ARG A 164 -7.01 22.02 11.66
#